data_AF-A0AAD0WHP2-F1
#
_entry.id   AF-A0AAD0WHP2-F1
#
_cell.length_a   1.000
_cell.length_b   1.000
_cell.length_c   1.000
_cell.angle_alpha   90.00
_cell.angle_beta   90.00
_cell.angle_gamma   90.00
#
_symmetry.space_group_name_H-M   'P 1'
#
loop_
_entity.id
_entity.type
_entity.pdbx_description
1 polymer ?
#
loop_
_entity_poly.entity_id
_entity_poly.type
_entity_poly.pdbx_seq_one_letter_code
_entity_poly.pdbx_strand_id
1 'polypeptide(L)'
;MTQYLYHITTTAVARIIRTKGLMPAAHPEALGRPVARRHGAFEVNRAAQEPTRQVNRLKAYLKKGLEAGYSLEQIRAGQRPFTPIPVVPAGHRDDEQVEITRTEEAEVKAFLALLGAPANKPGRLAVPLKTLAEQADDMLRTRKANALCRLAVHTVSLEYAIEEGMTSRHVYFSRPERASDCYNSYTRQHGGAAQCSVLRVPRVAALPVLDDPSDFRAVMTQRRIPPHHIDIWSASPGAVFTNELHRAASGNWMSLTRWA
;
A
#
# COMPACT_ATOMS: atom_id res chain seq x y z
N MET A 1 -4.49 -21.85 24.90
CA MET A 1 -3.18 -21.22 24.62
C MET A 1 -3.38 -19.76 24.29
N THR A 2 -2.60 -18.85 24.87
CA THR A 2 -2.66 -17.42 24.52
C THR A 2 -2.09 -17.22 23.12
N GLN A 3 -2.92 -16.74 22.19
CA GLN A 3 -2.47 -16.41 20.84
C GLN A 3 -1.87 -15.00 20.83
N TYR A 4 -0.70 -14.85 20.22
CA TYR A 4 0.00 -13.56 20.10
C TYR A 4 0.00 -13.07 18.66
N LEU A 5 -0.08 -11.76 18.50
CA LEU A 5 0.14 -11.03 17.25
C LEU A 5 1.51 -10.37 17.30
N TYR A 6 2.19 -10.26 16.16
CA TYR A 6 3.57 -9.74 16.10
C TYR A 6 3.63 -8.39 15.39
N HIS A 7 4.40 -7.45 15.92
CA HIS A 7 4.67 -6.17 15.28
C HIS A 7 6.18 -6.02 15.11
N ILE A 8 6.66 -5.98 13.87
CA ILE A 8 8.08 -5.79 13.55
C ILE A 8 8.29 -4.33 13.19
N THR A 9 9.28 -3.71 13.82
CA THR A 9 9.57 -2.29 13.63
C THR A 9 11.07 -2.01 13.82
N THR A 10 11.51 -0.78 13.57
CA THR A 10 12.90 -0.41 13.87
C THR A 10 13.10 -0.23 15.38
N THR A 11 14.33 -0.44 15.87
CA THR A 11 14.66 -0.27 17.29
C THR A 11 14.35 1.15 17.78
N ALA A 12 14.54 2.16 16.93
CA ALA A 12 14.19 3.55 17.23
C ALA A 12 12.68 3.72 17.48
N VAL A 13 11.83 3.10 16.65
CA VAL A 13 10.38 3.16 16.81
C VAL A 13 9.92 2.32 18.00
N ALA A 14 10.54 1.18 18.28
CA ALA A 14 10.26 0.37 19.47
C ALA A 14 10.47 1.16 20.77
N ARG A 15 11.49 2.04 20.83
CA ARG A 15 11.71 2.93 21.99
C ARG A 15 10.58 3.95 22.17
N ILE A 16 10.00 4.45 21.08
CA ILE A 16 8.81 5.32 21.13
C ILE A 16 7.60 4.52 21.62
N ILE A 17 7.39 3.32 21.09
CA ILE A 17 6.29 2.43 21.49
C ILE A 17 6.38 2.04 22.97
N ARG A 18 7.59 1.89 23.53
CA ARG A 18 7.78 1.62 24.96
C ARG A 18 7.10 2.66 25.85
N THR A 19 7.10 3.93 25.44
CA THR A 19 6.50 5.01 26.23
C THR A 19 5.05 5.26 25.86
N LYS A 20 4.72 5.24 24.56
CA LYS A 20 3.38 5.65 24.06
C LYS A 20 2.42 4.48 23.82
N GLY A 21 2.93 3.26 23.73
CA GLY A 21 2.20 2.09 23.27
C GLY A 21 2.16 2.03 21.74
N LEU A 22 1.49 1.01 21.20
CA LEU A 22 1.17 0.97 19.78
C LEU A 22 -0.09 1.81 19.57
N MET A 23 0.05 2.83 18.74
CA MET A 23 -1.04 3.72 18.36
C MET A 23 -1.17 3.65 16.85
N PRO A 24 -2.39 3.78 16.30
CA PRO A 24 -2.55 4.17 14.91
C PRO A 24 -1.62 5.34 14.61
N ALA A 25 -0.98 5.34 13.43
CA ALA A 25 -0.09 6.42 13.05
C ALA A 25 -0.91 7.72 12.98
N ALA A 26 -0.91 8.47 14.08
CA ALA A 26 -1.84 9.56 14.32
C ALA A 26 -1.51 10.73 13.38
N HIS A 27 -2.05 10.63 12.17
CA HIS A 27 -2.12 11.71 11.21
C HIS A 27 -3.60 11.95 10.86
N PRO A 28 -4.46 12.36 11.81
CA PRO A 28 -5.83 12.75 11.49
C PRO A 28 -5.90 13.75 10.34
N GLU A 29 -4.90 14.63 10.25
CA GLU A 29 -4.74 15.61 9.19
C GLU A 29 -4.37 15.02 7.82
N ALA A 30 -4.13 13.71 7.70
CA ALA A 30 -3.95 12.99 6.43
C ALA A 30 -5.29 12.53 5.83
N LEU A 31 -6.33 12.40 6.67
CA LEU A 31 -7.67 12.01 6.23
C LEU A 31 -8.30 13.13 5.39
N GLY A 32 -9.01 12.75 4.32
CA GLY A 32 -9.68 13.69 3.42
C GLY A 32 -8.77 14.42 2.44
N ARG A 33 -7.46 14.15 2.42
CA ARG A 33 -6.56 14.71 1.40
C ARG A 33 -6.59 13.86 0.13
N PRO A 34 -6.66 14.47 -1.06
CA PRO A 34 -6.65 13.73 -2.33
C PRO A 34 -5.27 13.20 -2.73
N VAL A 35 -4.22 13.55 -1.98
CA VAL A 35 -2.83 13.16 -2.23
C VAL A 35 -2.20 12.76 -0.91
N ALA A 36 -1.61 11.56 -0.86
CA ALA A 36 -0.86 11.10 0.30
C ALA A 36 0.35 11.99 0.59
N ARG A 37 0.84 12.02 1.83
CA ARG A 37 2.03 12.80 2.21
C ARG A 37 3.30 12.23 1.59
N ARG A 38 4.28 13.13 1.40
CA ARG A 38 5.63 12.77 0.93
C ARG A 38 6.42 11.95 1.95
N HIS A 39 6.10 12.07 3.25
CA HIS A 39 6.80 11.42 4.36
C HIS A 39 5.80 10.63 5.22
N GLY A 40 6.18 9.42 5.68
CA GLY A 40 5.30 8.53 6.44
C GLY A 40 5.66 7.04 6.34
N ALA A 41 4.80 6.17 6.85
CA ALA A 41 5.03 4.70 6.93
C ALA A 41 5.32 4.03 5.56
N PHE A 42 5.02 4.71 4.44
CA PHE A 42 5.23 4.24 3.07
C PHE A 42 6.36 4.94 2.30
N GLU A 43 7.06 5.89 2.93
CA GLU A 43 8.01 6.79 2.26
C GLU A 43 9.09 6.04 1.47
N VAL A 44 9.66 4.98 2.04
CA VAL A 44 10.79 4.23 1.44
C VAL A 44 10.38 3.51 0.15
N ASN A 45 9.11 3.12 0.01
CA ASN A 45 8.62 2.38 -1.17
C ASN A 45 7.89 3.28 -2.17
N ARG A 46 7.23 4.35 -1.71
CA ARG A 46 6.34 5.15 -2.56
C ARG A 46 7.12 5.87 -3.66
N ALA A 47 8.17 6.63 -3.33
CA ALA A 47 8.89 7.44 -4.31
C ALA A 47 9.50 6.60 -5.46
N ALA A 48 9.91 5.36 -5.17
CA ALA A 48 10.43 4.43 -6.15
C ALA A 48 9.35 3.69 -6.95
N GLN A 49 8.18 3.40 -6.34
CA GLN A 49 7.13 2.59 -6.97
C GLN A 49 6.06 3.42 -7.71
N GLU A 50 5.80 4.65 -7.27
CA GLU A 50 4.73 5.48 -7.79
C GLU A 50 4.86 5.73 -9.31
N PRO A 51 6.05 6.07 -9.87
CA PRO A 51 6.20 6.21 -11.32
C PRO A 51 5.82 4.93 -12.08
N THR A 52 6.29 3.77 -11.60
CA THR A 52 6.00 2.47 -12.20
C THR A 52 4.50 2.13 -12.12
N ARG A 53 3.82 2.47 -11.03
CA ARG A 53 2.36 2.31 -10.89
C ARG A 53 1.60 3.20 -11.88
N GLN A 54 2.02 4.46 -12.04
CA GLN A 54 1.42 5.39 -13.03
C GLN A 54 1.59 4.86 -14.46
N VAL A 55 2.78 4.36 -14.83
CA VAL A 55 3.05 3.74 -16.13
C VAL A 55 2.15 2.52 -16.33
N ASN A 56 2.08 1.62 -15.35
CA ASN A 56 1.24 0.42 -15.45
C ASN A 56 -0.25 0.75 -15.57
N ARG A 57 -0.71 1.80 -14.88
CA ARG A 57 -2.09 2.27 -14.96
C ARG A 57 -2.39 2.83 -16.36
N LEU A 58 -1.55 3.73 -16.87
CA LEU A 58 -1.72 4.26 -18.23
C LEU A 58 -1.63 3.16 -19.29
N LYS A 59 -0.69 2.22 -19.14
CA LYS A 59 -0.57 1.04 -20.01
C LYS A 59 -1.88 0.26 -20.11
N ALA A 60 -2.62 0.11 -19.00
CA ALA A 60 -3.93 -0.55 -19.01
C ALA A 60 -4.97 0.23 -19.84
N TYR A 61 -4.96 1.57 -19.76
CA TYR A 61 -5.85 2.40 -20.58
C TYR A 61 -5.50 2.34 -22.07
N LEU A 62 -4.20 2.41 -22.40
CA LEU A 62 -3.74 2.28 -23.78
C LEU A 62 -4.11 0.91 -24.35
N LYS A 63 -3.98 -0.16 -23.55
CA LYS A 63 -4.42 -1.50 -23.94
C LYS A 63 -5.91 -1.53 -24.27
N LYS A 64 -6.77 -0.99 -23.40
CA LYS A 64 -8.23 -0.88 -23.64
C LYS A 64 -8.52 -0.13 -24.95
N GLY A 65 -7.80 0.96 -25.22
CA GLY A 65 -7.94 1.72 -26.48
C GLY A 65 -7.53 0.94 -27.72
N LEU A 66 -6.39 0.26 -27.68
CA LEU A 66 -5.90 -0.57 -28.78
C LEU A 66 -6.83 -1.76 -29.07
N GLU A 67 -7.34 -2.43 -28.03
CA GLU A 67 -8.29 -3.54 -28.17
C GLU A 67 -9.65 -3.06 -28.73
N ALA A 68 -10.03 -1.81 -28.48
CA ALA A 68 -11.18 -1.16 -29.10
C ALA A 68 -10.93 -0.68 -30.54
N GLY A 69 -9.74 -0.89 -31.10
CA GLY A 69 -9.39 -0.59 -32.49
C GLY A 69 -8.78 0.80 -32.72
N TYR A 70 -8.56 1.61 -31.68
CA TYR A 70 -7.90 2.91 -31.83
C TYR A 70 -6.38 2.73 -32.02
N SER A 71 -5.76 3.58 -32.82
CA SER A 71 -4.29 3.61 -32.91
C SER A 71 -3.67 4.37 -31.74
N LEU A 72 -2.39 4.12 -31.45
CA LEU A 72 -1.65 4.90 -30.45
C LEU A 72 -1.61 6.38 -30.80
N GLU A 73 -1.51 6.73 -32.08
CA GLU A 73 -1.51 8.12 -32.54
C GLU A 73 -2.85 8.81 -32.25
N GLN A 74 -3.98 8.13 -32.50
CA GLN A 74 -5.30 8.65 -32.16
C GLN A 74 -5.41 8.92 -30.65
N ILE A 75 -4.98 7.96 -29.82
CA ILE A 75 -5.05 8.09 -28.36
C ILE A 75 -4.12 9.21 -27.85
N ARG A 76 -2.92 9.34 -28.44
CA ARG A 76 -1.92 10.37 -28.11
C ARG A 76 -2.38 11.77 -28.49
N ALA A 77 -3.02 11.92 -29.65
CA ALA A 77 -3.54 13.18 -30.14
C ALA A 77 -4.87 13.58 -29.47
N GLY A 78 -5.57 12.64 -28.84
CA GLY A 78 -6.85 12.86 -28.17
C GLY A 78 -6.81 13.99 -27.15
N GLN A 79 -7.73 14.94 -27.30
CA GLN A 79 -7.91 16.07 -26.39
C GLN A 79 -9.29 15.97 -25.75
N ARG A 80 -9.30 15.77 -24.43
CA ARG A 80 -10.50 15.82 -23.61
C ARG A 80 -10.15 16.58 -22.32
N PRO A 81 -11.01 17.47 -21.82
CA PRO A 81 -10.85 18.01 -20.48
C PRO A 81 -10.73 16.88 -19.45
N PHE A 82 -9.80 17.00 -18.52
CA PHE A 82 -9.66 16.03 -17.44
C PHE A 82 -10.76 16.25 -16.40
N THR A 83 -11.50 15.20 -16.08
CA THR A 83 -12.45 15.16 -14.96
C THR A 83 -11.80 14.41 -13.79
N PRO A 84 -11.57 15.05 -12.64
CA PRO A 84 -11.07 14.36 -11.45
C PRO A 84 -12.07 13.32 -10.94
N ILE A 85 -11.57 12.19 -10.45
CA ILE A 85 -12.39 11.20 -9.74
C ILE A 85 -12.87 11.83 -8.41
N PRO A 86 -14.19 11.89 -8.15
CA PRO A 86 -14.77 12.60 -7.00
C PRO A 86 -14.74 11.75 -5.71
N VAL A 87 -13.61 11.10 -5.42
CA VAL A 87 -13.42 10.30 -4.21
C VAL A 87 -12.63 11.11 -3.19
N VAL A 88 -13.15 11.18 -1.97
CA VAL A 88 -12.48 11.76 -0.81
C VAL A 88 -11.97 10.62 0.07
N PRO A 89 -10.64 10.41 0.19
CA PRO A 89 -10.08 9.32 0.98
C PRO A 89 -10.45 9.45 2.47
N ALA A 90 -11.37 8.61 2.92
CA ALA A 90 -11.79 8.42 4.29
C ALA A 90 -11.19 7.14 4.91
N GLY A 91 -10.56 6.27 4.11
CA GLY A 91 -9.93 5.02 4.55
C GLY A 91 -10.90 3.84 4.57
N HIS A 92 -11.95 3.90 3.75
CA HIS A 92 -12.90 2.82 3.47
C HIS A 92 -12.55 2.18 2.13
N ARG A 93 -11.42 1.46 2.09
CA ARG A 93 -10.80 1.04 0.83
C ARG A 93 -11.72 0.31 -0.13
N ASP A 94 -12.55 -0.61 0.34
CA ASP A 94 -13.38 -1.43 -0.57
C ASP A 94 -14.38 -0.56 -1.33
N ASP A 95 -15.14 0.29 -0.61
CA ASP A 95 -16.10 1.21 -1.21
C ASP A 95 -15.40 2.25 -2.11
N GLU A 96 -14.29 2.80 -1.63
CA GLU A 96 -13.51 3.81 -2.35
C GLU A 96 -12.87 3.24 -3.63
N GLN A 97 -12.37 2.00 -3.59
CA GLN A 97 -11.77 1.33 -4.75
C GLN A 97 -12.83 0.97 -5.80
N VAL A 98 -14.02 0.56 -5.38
CA VAL A 98 -15.16 0.33 -6.28
C VAL A 98 -15.51 1.61 -7.02
N GLU A 99 -15.58 2.74 -6.31
CA GLU A 99 -15.91 4.04 -6.90
C GLU A 99 -14.81 4.55 -7.85
N ILE A 100 -13.53 4.41 -7.46
CA ILE A 100 -12.38 4.72 -8.32
C ILE A 100 -12.47 3.90 -9.61
N THR A 101 -12.65 2.58 -9.49
CA THR A 101 -12.68 1.67 -10.65
C THR A 101 -13.84 2.03 -11.58
N ARG A 102 -15.04 2.24 -11.03
CA ARG A 102 -16.22 2.63 -11.81
C ARG A 102 -16.00 3.94 -12.58
N THR A 103 -15.48 4.96 -11.91
CA THR A 103 -15.24 6.27 -12.53
C THR A 103 -14.12 6.18 -13.57
N GLU A 104 -13.03 5.49 -13.25
CA GLU A 104 -11.91 5.24 -14.16
C GLU A 104 -12.37 4.59 -15.47
N GLU A 105 -13.19 3.54 -15.39
CA GLU A 105 -13.71 2.86 -16.57
C GLU A 105 -14.63 3.74 -17.41
N ALA A 106 -15.51 4.52 -16.77
CA ALA A 106 -16.37 5.47 -17.45
C ALA A 106 -15.55 6.56 -18.18
N GLU A 107 -14.52 7.08 -17.53
CA GLU A 107 -13.65 8.13 -18.08
C GLU A 107 -12.79 7.63 -19.25
N VAL A 108 -12.26 6.40 -19.17
CA VAL A 108 -11.54 5.77 -20.30
C VAL A 108 -12.49 5.55 -21.47
N LYS A 109 -13.69 5.01 -21.22
CA LYS A 109 -14.69 4.79 -22.28
C LYS A 109 -15.11 6.10 -22.95
N ALA A 110 -15.36 7.14 -22.15
CA ALA A 110 -15.74 8.46 -22.65
C ALA A 110 -14.61 9.12 -23.45
N PHE A 111 -13.35 8.97 -23.01
CA PHE A 111 -12.19 9.44 -23.77
C PHE A 111 -12.10 8.77 -25.14
N LEU A 112 -12.19 7.44 -25.18
CA LEU A 112 -12.10 6.70 -26.44
C LEU A 112 -13.24 7.04 -27.39
N ALA A 113 -14.48 7.15 -26.90
CA ALA A 113 -15.62 7.54 -27.72
C ALA A 113 -15.46 8.94 -28.37
N LEU A 114 -14.72 9.84 -27.73
CA LEU A 114 -14.46 11.19 -28.26
C LEU A 114 -13.42 11.20 -29.39
N LEU A 115 -12.62 10.14 -29.55
CA LEU A 115 -11.63 10.04 -30.62
C LEU A 115 -12.25 9.79 -32.00
N GLY A 116 -13.57 9.54 -32.07
CA GLY A 116 -14.29 9.26 -33.31
C GLY A 116 -14.18 7.80 -33.73
N ALA A 117 -14.11 7.55 -35.05
CA ALA A 117 -14.07 6.19 -35.57
C ALA A 117 -12.72 5.50 -35.27
N PRO A 118 -12.72 4.24 -34.80
CA PRO A 118 -11.50 3.46 -34.64
C PRO A 118 -10.74 3.31 -35.97
N ALA A 119 -9.41 3.46 -35.95
CA ALA A 119 -8.58 3.26 -37.13
C ALA A 119 -8.49 1.78 -37.57
N ASN A 120 -8.69 0.86 -36.63
CA ASN A 120 -8.54 -0.58 -36.84
C ASN A 120 -9.80 -1.32 -36.35
N LYS A 121 -9.94 -2.59 -36.78
CA LYS A 121 -10.98 -3.47 -36.23
C LYS A 121 -10.69 -3.76 -34.75
N PRO A 122 -11.70 -3.71 -33.86
CA PRO A 122 -11.54 -4.18 -32.49
C PRO A 122 -11.05 -5.63 -32.45
N GLY A 123 -10.19 -5.95 -31.49
CA GLY A 123 -9.57 -7.27 -31.45
C GLY A 123 -8.49 -7.42 -30.38
N ARG A 124 -7.74 -8.51 -30.47
CA ARG A 124 -6.63 -8.78 -29.54
C ARG A 124 -5.53 -7.73 -29.71
N LEU A 125 -4.87 -7.41 -28.60
CA LEU A 125 -3.71 -6.53 -28.59
C LEU A 125 -2.62 -7.05 -29.54
N ALA A 126 -2.33 -6.28 -30.59
CA ALA A 126 -1.27 -6.60 -31.55
C ALA A 126 0.13 -6.14 -31.09
N VAL A 127 0.19 -5.23 -30.12
CA VAL A 127 1.44 -4.62 -29.64
C VAL A 127 1.98 -5.37 -28.42
N PRO A 128 3.29 -5.68 -28.34
CA PRO A 128 3.90 -6.28 -27.16
C PRO A 128 3.69 -5.43 -25.90
N LEU A 129 3.42 -6.08 -24.75
CA LEU A 129 3.19 -5.39 -23.47
C LEU A 129 4.39 -4.53 -23.01
N LYS A 130 5.62 -4.95 -23.35
CA LYS A 130 6.84 -4.19 -23.08
C LYS A 130 6.85 -2.87 -23.84
N THR A 131 6.61 -2.92 -25.14
CA THR A 131 6.50 -1.73 -26.00
C THR A 131 5.38 -0.82 -25.51
N LEU A 132 4.23 -1.38 -25.11
CA LEU A 132 3.14 -0.57 -24.57
C LEU A 132 3.50 0.16 -23.27
N ALA A 133 4.33 -0.46 -22.41
CA ALA A 133 4.84 0.18 -21.21
C ALA A 133 5.78 1.35 -21.55
N GLU A 134 6.68 1.18 -22.53
CA GLU A 134 7.57 2.25 -23.02
C GLU A 134 6.77 3.42 -23.62
N GLN A 135 5.71 3.13 -24.38
CA GLN A 135 4.82 4.15 -24.94
C GLN A 135 4.03 4.91 -23.86
N ALA A 136 3.64 4.23 -22.79
CA ALA A 136 2.98 4.84 -21.64
C ALA A 136 3.95 5.75 -20.86
N ASP A 137 5.17 5.30 -20.60
CA ASP A 137 6.21 6.11 -19.95
C ASP A 137 6.52 7.39 -20.76
N ASP A 138 6.72 7.24 -22.07
CA ASP A 138 6.93 8.37 -22.98
C ASP A 138 5.76 9.37 -22.95
N MET A 139 4.51 8.90 -22.96
CA MET A 139 3.33 9.76 -22.85
C MET A 139 3.25 10.50 -21.52
N LEU A 140 3.57 9.84 -20.39
CA LEU A 140 3.61 10.51 -19.07
C LEU A 140 4.67 11.60 -19.02
N ARG A 141 5.77 11.45 -19.76
CA ARG A 141 6.85 12.46 -19.84
C ARG A 141 6.50 13.61 -20.77
N THR A 142 5.98 13.32 -21.95
CA THR A 142 5.84 14.29 -23.06
C THR A 142 4.43 14.86 -23.22
N ARG A 143 3.40 14.18 -22.70
CA ARG A 143 1.97 14.52 -22.91
C ARG A 143 1.20 14.63 -21.58
N LYS A 144 1.77 15.32 -20.60
CA LYS A 144 1.19 15.50 -19.24
C LYS A 144 -0.23 16.07 -19.21
N ALA A 145 -0.65 16.81 -20.24
CA ALA A 145 -1.98 17.39 -20.35
C ALA A 145 -3.04 16.41 -20.88
N ASN A 146 -2.63 15.27 -21.47
CA ASN A 146 -3.56 14.27 -21.97
C ASN A 146 -4.41 13.69 -20.83
N ALA A 147 -5.73 13.59 -21.05
CA ALA A 147 -6.68 13.19 -20.00
C ALA A 147 -6.37 11.81 -19.40
N LEU A 148 -5.93 10.83 -20.21
CA LEU A 148 -5.57 9.51 -19.72
C LEU A 148 -4.30 9.53 -18.86
N CYS A 149 -3.34 10.40 -19.18
CA CYS A 149 -2.15 10.61 -18.35
C CYS A 149 -2.52 11.21 -17.00
N ARG A 150 -3.37 12.26 -17.00
CA ARG A 150 -3.88 12.88 -15.77
C ARG A 150 -4.72 11.91 -14.94
N LEU A 151 -5.56 11.10 -15.58
CA LEU A 151 -6.35 10.07 -14.92
C LEU A 151 -5.45 9.02 -14.26
N ALA A 152 -4.40 8.53 -14.95
CA ALA A 152 -3.48 7.55 -14.39
C ALA A 152 -2.75 8.09 -13.15
N VAL A 153 -2.27 9.33 -13.23
CA VAL A 153 -1.62 10.01 -12.08
C VAL A 153 -2.61 10.21 -10.93
N HIS A 154 -3.83 10.66 -11.22
CA HIS A 154 -4.87 10.91 -10.23
C HIS A 154 -5.34 9.63 -9.53
N THR A 155 -5.63 8.56 -10.27
CA THR A 155 -5.97 7.24 -9.71
C THR A 155 -4.88 6.79 -8.73
N VAL A 156 -3.61 6.74 -9.17
CA VAL A 156 -2.51 6.26 -8.33
C VAL A 156 -2.34 7.14 -7.09
N SER A 157 -2.53 8.45 -7.21
CA SER A 157 -2.47 9.38 -6.08
C SER A 157 -3.56 9.09 -5.05
N LEU A 158 -4.79 8.84 -5.51
CA LEU A 158 -5.93 8.47 -4.65
C LEU A 158 -5.71 7.11 -3.98
N GLU A 159 -5.22 6.10 -4.70
CA GLU A 159 -4.92 4.79 -4.13
C GLU A 159 -3.91 4.89 -2.99
N TYR A 160 -2.83 5.68 -3.17
CA TYR A 160 -1.89 5.94 -2.08
C TYR A 160 -2.51 6.75 -0.93
N ALA A 161 -3.40 7.70 -1.21
CA ALA A 161 -4.09 8.47 -0.17
C ALA A 161 -5.04 7.61 0.66
N ILE A 162 -5.74 6.66 0.04
CA ILE A 162 -6.56 5.65 0.72
C ILE A 162 -5.68 4.74 1.58
N GLU A 163 -4.57 4.27 1.04
CA GLU A 163 -3.61 3.42 1.76
C GLU A 163 -2.98 4.15 2.96
N GLU A 164 -2.62 5.43 2.81
CA GLU A 164 -2.18 6.29 3.92
C GLU A 164 -3.30 6.50 4.96
N GLY A 165 -4.54 6.74 4.52
CA GLY A 165 -5.69 6.88 5.41
C GLY A 165 -5.96 5.61 6.21
N MET A 166 -5.87 4.44 5.58
CA MET A 166 -5.97 3.15 6.26
C MET A 166 -4.85 2.97 7.29
N THR A 167 -3.59 3.19 6.90
CA THR A 167 -2.48 2.99 7.82
C THR A 167 -2.42 3.96 8.97
N SER A 168 -2.93 5.18 8.76
CA SER A 168 -3.05 6.19 9.80
C SER A 168 -4.10 5.82 10.86
N ARG A 169 -5.06 4.96 10.50
CA ARG A 169 -6.17 4.57 11.38
C ARG A 169 -5.97 3.24 12.09
N HIS A 170 -4.95 2.46 11.73
CA HIS A 170 -4.76 1.13 12.30
C HIS A 170 -3.34 0.86 12.78
N VAL A 171 -3.24 -0.03 13.78
CA VAL A 171 -2.02 -0.73 14.16
C VAL A 171 -2.00 -2.06 13.41
N TYR A 172 -0.89 -2.36 12.74
CA TYR A 172 -0.71 -3.56 11.94
C TYR A 172 0.11 -4.61 12.68
N PHE A 173 -0.30 -5.86 12.53
CA PHE A 173 0.38 -7.01 13.08
C PHE A 173 0.51 -8.12 12.04
N SER A 174 1.63 -8.83 12.06
CA SER A 174 1.76 -10.13 11.40
C SER A 174 0.98 -11.19 12.17
N ARG A 175 0.33 -12.08 11.42
CA ARG A 175 -0.26 -13.31 11.96
C ARG A 175 0.85 -14.23 12.51
N PRO A 176 0.56 -15.05 13.54
CA PRO A 176 1.55 -15.95 14.12
C PRO A 176 2.24 -16.86 13.10
N GLU A 177 1.47 -17.44 12.19
CA GLU A 177 1.91 -18.34 11.13
C GLU A 177 2.71 -17.64 10.02
N ARG A 178 2.66 -16.31 9.94
CA ARG A 178 3.40 -15.49 8.96
C ARG A 178 4.49 -14.61 9.58
N ALA A 179 4.68 -14.67 10.90
CA ALA A 179 5.57 -13.78 11.63
C ALA A 179 7.03 -13.87 11.12
N SER A 180 7.50 -15.07 10.80
CA SER A 180 8.84 -15.30 10.23
C SER A 180 9.01 -14.63 8.86
N ASP A 181 8.04 -14.80 7.96
CA ASP A 181 8.06 -14.23 6.61
C ASP A 181 8.07 -12.70 6.64
N CYS A 182 7.20 -12.13 7.48
CA CYS A 182 7.13 -10.68 7.70
C CYS A 182 8.44 -10.14 8.29
N TYR A 183 9.02 -10.83 9.28
CA TYR A 183 10.30 -10.45 9.89
C TYR A 183 11.44 -10.43 8.87
N ASN A 184 11.60 -11.48 8.07
CA ASN A 184 12.63 -11.55 7.04
C ASN A 184 12.45 -10.46 5.97
N SER A 185 11.20 -10.17 5.59
CA SER A 185 10.88 -9.11 4.63
C SER A 185 11.25 -7.72 5.18
N TYR A 186 10.82 -7.45 6.42
CA TYR A 186 11.02 -6.16 7.08
C TYR A 186 12.50 -5.88 7.36
N THR A 187 13.21 -6.84 7.96
CA THR A 187 14.64 -6.69 8.29
C THR A 187 15.50 -6.43 7.06
N ARG A 188 15.20 -7.07 5.92
CA ARG A 188 15.90 -6.83 4.66
C ARG A 188 15.75 -5.39 4.17
N GLN A 189 14.59 -4.78 4.38
CA GLN A 189 14.29 -3.40 3.95
C GLN A 189 14.86 -2.34 4.90
N HIS A 190 15.13 -2.70 6.17
CA HIS A 190 15.49 -1.77 7.23
C HIS A 190 16.90 -1.98 7.80
N GLY A 191 17.85 -2.41 6.96
CA GLY A 191 19.28 -2.47 7.36
C GLY A 191 19.66 -3.68 8.22
N GLY A 192 18.85 -4.74 8.22
CA GLY A 192 19.11 -6.02 8.86
C GLY A 192 18.50 -6.18 10.25
N ALA A 193 18.67 -7.37 10.82
CA ALA A 193 18.09 -7.77 12.11
C ALA A 193 18.52 -6.87 13.27
N ALA A 194 19.76 -6.38 13.26
CA ALA A 194 20.32 -5.55 14.33
C ALA A 194 19.62 -4.18 14.49
N GLN A 195 18.98 -3.69 13.44
CA GLN A 195 18.26 -2.40 13.42
C GLN A 195 16.75 -2.57 13.70
N CYS A 196 16.29 -3.80 13.85
CA CYS A 196 14.88 -4.14 13.99
C CYS A 196 14.60 -4.72 15.36
N SER A 197 13.36 -4.57 15.80
CA SER A 197 12.84 -5.12 17.03
C SER A 197 11.50 -5.80 16.75
N VAL A 198 11.25 -6.90 17.44
CA VAL A 198 9.98 -7.62 17.33
C VAL A 198 9.21 -7.48 18.63
N LEU A 199 7.99 -6.98 18.50
CA LEU A 199 7.04 -6.89 19.60
C LEU A 199 5.99 -7.99 19.44
N ARG A 200 5.42 -8.45 20.55
CA ARG A 200 4.21 -9.27 20.53
C ARG A 200 3.14 -8.70 21.45
N VAL A 201 1.88 -8.93 21.08
CA VAL A 201 0.71 -8.48 21.81
C VAL A 201 -0.27 -9.66 21.94
N PRO A 202 -0.83 -9.94 23.13
CA PRO A 202 -1.91 -10.92 23.25
C PRO A 202 -3.08 -10.53 22.34
N ARG A 203 -3.58 -11.44 21.52
CA ARG A 203 -4.65 -11.16 20.55
C ARG A 203 -5.87 -10.48 21.19
N VAL A 204 -6.21 -10.89 22.42
CA VAL A 204 -7.32 -10.32 23.22
C VAL A 204 -7.17 -8.82 23.49
N ALA A 205 -5.94 -8.31 23.63
CA ALA A 205 -5.67 -6.90 23.85
C ALA A 205 -5.85 -6.06 22.56
N ALA A 206 -5.79 -6.71 21.40
CA ALA A 206 -5.91 -6.08 20.08
C ALA A 206 -7.31 -6.20 19.46
N LEU A 207 -8.27 -6.85 20.13
CA LEU A 207 -9.63 -6.99 19.58
C LEU A 207 -10.40 -5.65 19.57
N PRO A 208 -11.22 -5.40 18.53
CA PRO A 208 -11.42 -6.24 17.34
C PRO A 208 -10.23 -6.15 16.36
N VAL A 209 -9.93 -7.27 15.68
CA VAL A 209 -8.93 -7.33 14.61
C VAL A 209 -9.61 -7.61 13.28
N LEU A 210 -9.16 -6.91 12.25
CA LEU A 210 -9.61 -7.04 10.86
C LEU A 210 -8.47 -7.61 10.02
N ASP A 211 -8.82 -8.29 8.95
CA ASP A 211 -7.82 -8.73 7.97
C ASP A 211 -7.32 -7.51 7.17
N ASP A 212 -6.02 -7.46 6.89
CA ASP A 212 -5.47 -6.41 6.03
C ASP A 212 -5.77 -6.75 4.56
N PRO A 213 -6.56 -5.93 3.83
CA PRO A 213 -6.86 -6.18 2.42
C PRO A 213 -5.64 -6.06 1.50
N SER A 214 -4.53 -5.45 1.94
CA SER A 214 -3.30 -5.31 1.16
C SER A 214 -2.32 -6.46 1.36
N ASP A 215 -2.33 -7.09 2.52
CA ASP A 215 -1.37 -8.13 2.87
C ASP A 215 -2.07 -9.23 3.67
N PHE A 216 -2.33 -10.37 3.01
CA PHE A 216 -2.96 -11.55 3.62
C PHE A 216 -2.19 -12.06 4.87
N ARG A 217 -0.91 -11.69 5.01
CA ARG A 217 -0.07 -12.06 6.17
C ARG A 217 -0.34 -11.21 7.41
N ALA A 218 -1.06 -10.10 7.26
CA ALA A 218 -1.29 -9.12 8.30
C ALA A 218 -2.75 -9.07 8.77
N VAL A 219 -2.91 -8.56 9.98
CA VAL A 219 -4.18 -8.14 10.57
C VAL A 219 -3.99 -6.74 11.16
N MET A 220 -5.08 -6.00 11.30
CA MET A 220 -5.06 -4.61 11.71
C MET A 220 -6.13 -4.32 12.76
N THR A 221 -5.90 -3.34 13.62
CA THR A 221 -6.88 -2.86 14.61
C THR A 221 -6.81 -1.35 14.76
N GLN A 222 -7.96 -0.71 14.98
CA GLN A 222 -8.01 0.72 15.31
C GLN A 222 -7.70 0.98 16.79
N ARG A 223 -7.62 -0.08 17.60
CA ARG A 223 -7.40 0.02 19.04
C ARG A 223 -5.94 0.37 19.34
N ARG A 224 -5.77 1.37 20.20
CA ARG A 224 -4.48 1.64 20.84
C ARG A 224 -4.13 0.50 21.81
N ILE A 225 -2.88 0.03 21.74
CA ILE A 225 -2.34 -0.98 22.67
C ILE A 225 -1.41 -0.30 23.67
N PRO A 226 -1.77 -0.25 24.96
CA PRO A 226 -0.91 0.26 26.01
C PRO A 226 0.41 -0.52 26.14
N PRO A 227 1.53 0.13 26.54
CA PRO A 227 2.83 -0.52 26.68
C PRO A 227 2.87 -1.78 27.56
N HIS A 228 2.05 -1.82 28.62
CA HIS A 228 2.03 -2.95 29.56
C HIS A 228 1.42 -4.23 28.97
N HIS A 229 0.74 -4.14 27.82
CA HIS A 229 0.24 -5.29 27.06
C HIS A 229 1.22 -5.76 25.98
N ILE A 230 2.42 -5.17 25.90
CA ILE A 230 3.38 -5.42 24.84
C ILE A 230 4.62 -6.07 25.44
N ASP A 231 5.04 -7.18 24.84
CA ASP A 231 6.35 -7.76 25.06
C ASP A 231 7.27 -7.46 23.88
N ILE A 232 8.57 -7.44 24.12
CA ILE A 232 9.61 -7.34 23.11
C ILE A 232 10.51 -8.57 23.14
N TRP A 233 10.94 -8.99 21.96
CA TRP A 233 11.91 -10.06 21.78
C TRP A 233 13.25 -9.67 22.41
N SER A 234 13.67 -10.42 23.42
CA SER A 234 14.88 -10.16 24.21
C SER A 234 15.68 -11.46 24.42
N ALA A 235 15.68 -12.31 23.41
CA ALA A 235 16.23 -13.66 23.52
C ALA A 235 17.76 -13.67 23.54
N SER A 236 18.34 -14.68 24.22
CA SER A 236 19.78 -14.87 24.33
C SER A 236 20.47 -15.08 22.97
N PRO A 237 21.79 -14.79 22.85
CA PRO A 237 22.56 -15.11 21.65
C PRO A 237 22.43 -16.60 21.29
N GLY A 238 21.77 -16.90 20.17
CA GLY A 238 21.44 -18.26 19.72
C GLY A 238 19.94 -18.50 19.48
N ALA A 239 19.08 -17.71 20.10
CA ALA A 239 17.64 -17.79 19.87
C ALA A 239 17.24 -16.99 18.61
N VAL A 240 16.94 -17.72 17.53
CA VAL A 240 16.49 -17.15 16.26
C VAL A 240 14.97 -16.94 16.26
N PHE A 241 14.51 -15.70 16.01
CA PHE A 241 13.08 -15.37 15.95
C PHE A 241 12.29 -16.19 14.91
N THR A 242 12.92 -16.60 13.81
CA THR A 242 12.26 -17.39 12.76
C THR A 242 11.94 -18.83 13.21
N ASN A 243 12.55 -19.31 14.30
CA ASN A 243 12.23 -20.62 14.90
C ASN A 243 10.96 -20.54 15.76
N GLU A 244 10.00 -21.43 15.50
CA GLU A 244 8.70 -21.43 16.17
C GLU A 244 8.78 -21.75 17.67
N LEU A 245 9.61 -22.72 18.06
CA LEU A 245 9.81 -23.08 19.46
C LEU A 245 10.39 -21.90 20.25
N HIS A 246 11.36 -21.19 19.65
CA HIS A 246 11.92 -19.99 20.25
C HIS A 246 10.86 -18.89 20.40
N ARG A 247 9.97 -18.68 19.42
CA ARG A 247 8.87 -17.70 19.54
C ARG A 247 7.90 -18.05 20.65
N ALA A 248 7.60 -19.34 20.83
CA ALA A 248 6.68 -19.81 21.87
C ALA A 248 7.29 -19.71 23.29
N ALA A 249 8.60 -19.81 23.42
CA ALA A 249 9.29 -19.83 24.71
C ALA A 249 9.20 -18.47 25.42
N SER A 250 8.49 -18.41 26.55
CA SER A 250 8.31 -17.18 27.34
C SER A 250 9.62 -16.51 27.78
N GLY A 251 10.70 -17.28 28.01
CA GLY A 251 12.00 -16.74 28.40
C GLY A 251 12.69 -15.87 27.34
N ASN A 252 12.23 -15.93 26.08
CA ASN A 252 12.75 -15.12 24.98
C ASN A 252 12.07 -13.75 24.85
N TRP A 253 11.12 -13.47 25.74
CA TRP A 253 10.31 -12.25 25.71
C TRP A 253 10.41 -11.53 27.05
N MET A 254 10.51 -10.21 26.98
CA MET A 254 10.41 -9.35 28.16
C MET A 254 9.29 -8.34 27.98
N SER A 255 8.67 -7.91 29.07
CA SER A 255 7.76 -6.78 29.03
C SER A 255 8.47 -5.57 28.44
N LEU A 256 7.84 -4.92 27.45
CA LEU A 256 8.42 -3.76 26.77
C LEU A 256 8.73 -2.62 27.76
N THR A 257 7.94 -2.47 28.82
CA THR A 257 8.14 -1.45 29.85
C THR A 257 9.48 -1.60 30.61
N ARG A 258 10.01 -2.82 30.66
CA ARG A 258 11.27 -3.18 31.34
C ARG A 258 12.48 -3.20 30.41
N TRP A 259 12.27 -3.03 29.10
CA TRP A 259 13.34 -3.06 28.11
C TRP A 259 14.16 -1.77 28.16
N ALA A 260 15.47 -1.87 28.39
CA ALA A 260 16.38 -0.74 28.51
C ALA A 260 16.77 -0.14 27.15
#